data_AF-A0A3D1HYR8-F1
#
_entry.id   AF-A0A3D1HYR8-F1
#
_cell.length_a   1.000
_cell.length_b   1.000
_cell.length_c   1.000
_cell.angle_alpha   90.00
_cell.angle_beta   90.00
_cell.angle_gamma   90.00
#
_symmetry.space_group_name_H-M   'P 1'
#
loop_
_entity.id
_entity.type
_entity.pdbx_description
1 polymer ?
#
loop_
_entity_poly.entity_id
_entity_poly.type
_entity_poly.pdbx_seq_one_letter_code
_entity_poly.pdbx_strand_id
1 'polypeptide(L)'
;MKYDLDYQGAAEILQDRVSTGIPPITGRFLENSYLPEFNQDILEEAERLNAVLPLIKWEVDNDDLSEAMSDELYLYYEDLLKGRLDGILDEEEAPIIIKDLTESYIKAFGKDTLDEEDQ
;
A
#
# COMPACT_ATOMS: atom_id res chain seq x y z
N MET A 1 19.95 6.41 -7.72
CA MET A 1 18.82 6.28 -8.65
C MET A 1 17.69 7.01 -7.95
N LYS A 2 17.18 8.12 -8.49
CA LYS A 2 15.86 8.60 -8.07
C LYS A 2 14.92 7.53 -8.65
N TYR A 3 14.13 6.88 -7.81
CA TYR A 3 13.18 5.92 -8.34
C TYR A 3 12.16 6.72 -9.18
N ASP A 4 11.62 6.06 -10.20
CA ASP A 4 10.48 6.53 -10.98
C ASP A 4 9.46 5.42 -10.77
N LEU A 5 9.10 5.19 -9.51
CA LEU A 5 8.36 4.01 -9.09
C LEU A 5 6.87 4.25 -9.28
N ASP A 6 6.34 3.70 -10.36
CA ASP A 6 4.90 3.62 -10.60
C ASP A 6 4.25 2.50 -9.78
N TYR A 7 2.94 2.63 -9.56
CA TYR A 7 2.15 1.68 -8.78
C TYR A 7 2.13 0.30 -9.44
N GLN A 8 1.97 0.26 -10.76
CA GLN A 8 1.95 -0.99 -11.50
C GLN A 8 3.28 -1.76 -11.39
N GLY A 9 4.42 -1.09 -11.55
CA GLY A 9 5.74 -1.69 -11.43
C GLY A 9 6.00 -2.20 -10.01
N ALA A 10 5.58 -1.46 -8.99
CA ALA A 10 5.64 -1.94 -7.61
C ALA A 10 4.79 -3.20 -7.39
N ALA A 11 3.59 -3.26 -7.96
CA ALA A 11 2.71 -4.43 -7.91
C ALA A 11 3.29 -5.64 -8.67
N GLU A 12 3.94 -5.42 -9.81
CA GLU A 12 4.62 -6.47 -10.58
C GLU A 12 5.79 -7.10 -9.81
N ILE A 13 6.59 -6.28 -9.11
CA ILE A 13 7.67 -6.76 -8.24
C ILE A 13 7.11 -7.64 -7.11
N LEU A 14 6.02 -7.20 -6.46
CA LEU A 14 5.37 -7.99 -5.42
C LEU A 14 4.83 -9.32 -5.98
N GLN A 15 4.18 -9.28 -7.14
CA GLN A 15 3.62 -10.48 -7.77
C GLN A 15 4.73 -11.49 -8.14
N ASP A 16 5.89 -11.03 -8.61
CA ASP A 16 7.04 -11.91 -8.83
C ASP A 16 7.52 -12.56 -7.52
N ARG A 17 7.59 -11.78 -6.43
CA ARG A 17 7.95 -12.28 -5.10
C ARG A 17 6.99 -13.36 -4.60
N VAL A 18 5.69 -13.14 -4.77
CA VAL A 18 4.63 -14.11 -4.42
C VAL A 18 4.74 -15.37 -5.28
N SER A 19 5.01 -15.21 -6.59
CA SER A 19 5.02 -16.33 -7.55
C SER A 19 6.26 -17.20 -7.45
N THR A 20 7.39 -16.62 -7.04
CA THR A 20 8.69 -17.30 -6.92
C THR A 20 8.99 -17.79 -5.50
N GLY A 21 8.25 -17.30 -4.51
CA GLY A 21 8.39 -17.70 -3.11
C GLY A 21 8.01 -19.16 -2.85
N ILE A 22 8.60 -19.74 -1.80
CA ILE A 22 8.26 -21.10 -1.35
C ILE A 22 7.12 -21.00 -0.33
N PRO A 23 5.95 -21.64 -0.58
CA PRO A 23 4.83 -21.59 0.36
C PRO A 23 5.15 -22.19 1.75
N PRO A 24 4.49 -21.73 2.82
CA PRO A 24 3.46 -20.69 2.82
C PRO A 24 4.05 -19.29 2.68
N ILE A 25 3.41 -18.46 1.85
CA ILE A 25 3.72 -17.02 1.73
C ILE A 25 2.86 -16.29 2.77
N THR A 26 3.49 -15.45 3.58
CA THR A 26 2.82 -14.63 4.61
C THR A 26 3.14 -13.16 4.38
N GLY A 27 2.31 -12.27 4.90
CA GLY A 27 2.50 -10.82 4.89
C GLY A 27 3.86 -10.45 5.47
N ARG A 28 4.17 -10.98 6.67
CA ARG A 28 5.50 -10.82 7.27
C ARG A 28 6.66 -11.28 6.38
N PHE A 29 6.51 -12.36 5.60
CA PHE A 29 7.56 -12.76 4.65
C PHE A 29 7.71 -11.73 3.53
N LEU A 30 6.60 -11.24 2.98
CA LEU A 30 6.59 -10.23 1.92
C LEU A 30 7.14 -8.91 2.45
N GLU A 31 6.70 -8.40 3.60
CA GLU A 31 7.31 -7.23 4.26
C GLU A 31 8.84 -7.32 4.31
N ASN A 32 9.39 -8.46 4.75
CA ASN A 32 10.83 -8.63 4.93
C ASN A 32 11.60 -8.92 3.64
N SER A 33 10.93 -9.19 2.53
CA SER A 33 11.58 -9.54 1.25
C SER A 33 11.31 -8.55 0.12
N TYR A 34 10.18 -7.88 0.15
CA TYR A 34 9.71 -6.91 -0.84
C TYR A 34 10.05 -5.46 -0.44
N LEU A 35 9.67 -5.03 0.78
CA LEU A 35 9.91 -3.63 1.20
C LEU A 35 11.40 -3.22 1.17
N PRO A 36 12.38 -4.10 1.52
CA PRO A 36 13.80 -3.75 1.42
C PRO A 36 14.31 -3.48 0.01
N GLU A 37 13.55 -3.77 -1.05
CA GLU A 37 13.91 -3.39 -2.42
C GLU A 37 13.79 -1.88 -2.66
N PHE A 38 13.01 -1.19 -1.82
CA PHE A 38 12.75 0.22 -1.91
C PHE A 38 13.52 0.98 -0.84
N ASN A 39 14.36 1.93 -1.25
CA ASN A 39 15.03 2.80 -0.31
C ASN A 39 14.08 3.92 0.15
N GLN A 40 13.34 3.67 1.23
CA GLN A 40 12.32 4.60 1.74
C GLN A 40 12.85 5.99 2.10
N ASP A 41 14.14 6.12 2.43
CA ASP A 41 14.77 7.40 2.80
C ASP A 41 14.84 8.40 1.63
N ILE A 42 14.67 7.93 0.39
CA ILE A 42 14.80 8.76 -0.82
C ILE A 42 13.52 8.82 -1.64
N LEU A 43 12.48 8.09 -1.26
CA LEU A 43 11.19 8.09 -1.96
C LEU A 43 10.40 9.36 -1.63
N GLU A 44 9.69 9.89 -2.62
CA GLU A 44 8.61 10.84 -2.41
C GLU A 44 7.37 10.13 -1.84
N GLU A 45 6.40 10.88 -1.31
CA GLU A 45 5.22 10.29 -0.65
C GLU A 45 4.41 9.39 -1.59
N ALA A 46 4.19 9.83 -2.83
CA ALA A 46 3.50 9.03 -3.84
C ALA A 46 4.25 7.73 -4.17
N GLU A 47 5.58 7.76 -4.22
CA GLU A 47 6.38 6.57 -4.47
C GLU A 47 6.35 5.60 -3.27
N ARG A 48 6.32 6.12 -2.04
CA ARG A 48 6.11 5.29 -0.85
C ARG A 48 4.77 4.59 -0.90
N LEU A 49 3.70 5.33 -1.21
CA LEU A 49 2.37 4.74 -1.38
C LEU A 49 2.37 3.66 -2.48
N ASN A 50 3.01 3.94 -3.61
CA ASN A 50 3.14 2.99 -4.72
C ASN A 50 3.85 1.70 -4.27
N ALA A 51 4.86 1.81 -3.40
CA ALA A 51 5.54 0.65 -2.84
C ALA A 51 4.68 -0.10 -1.80
N VAL A 52 4.02 0.58 -0.86
CA VAL A 52 3.34 -0.12 0.25
C VAL A 52 1.95 -0.63 -0.10
N LEU A 53 1.20 0.06 -0.97
CA LEU A 53 -0.20 -0.27 -1.27
C LEU A 53 -0.38 -1.67 -1.89
N PRO A 54 0.48 -2.14 -2.82
CA PRO A 54 0.37 -3.51 -3.32
C PRO A 54 0.50 -4.56 -2.20
N LEU A 55 1.41 -4.33 -1.24
CA LEU A 55 1.61 -5.22 -0.11
C LEU A 55 0.40 -5.19 0.83
N ILE A 56 -0.05 -4.00 1.24
CA ILE A 56 -1.25 -3.82 2.06
C ILE A 56 -2.44 -4.56 1.43
N LYS A 57 -2.68 -4.34 0.13
CA LYS A 57 -3.76 -4.99 -0.60
C LYS A 57 -3.64 -6.50 -0.53
N TRP A 58 -2.44 -7.04 -0.76
CA TRP A 58 -2.20 -8.48 -0.68
C TRP A 58 -2.48 -9.02 0.73
N GLU A 59 -2.01 -8.35 1.78
CA GLU A 59 -2.21 -8.80 3.16
C GLU A 59 -3.67 -8.75 3.59
N VAL A 60 -4.38 -7.67 3.25
CA VAL A 60 -5.83 -7.55 3.43
C VAL A 60 -6.56 -8.67 2.66
N ASP A 61 -6.12 -8.97 1.45
CA ASP A 61 -6.73 -10.02 0.63
C ASP A 61 -6.55 -11.43 1.21
N ASN A 62 -5.53 -11.64 2.03
CA ASN A 62 -5.17 -12.92 2.62
C ASN A 62 -5.46 -13.03 4.13
N ASP A 63 -6.16 -12.05 4.72
CA ASP A 63 -6.45 -12.00 6.16
C ASP A 63 -5.18 -12.07 7.04
N ASP A 64 -4.11 -11.41 6.55
CA ASP A 64 -2.77 -11.42 7.14
C ASP A 64 -2.19 -9.99 7.27
N LEU A 65 -3.07 -8.99 7.39
CA LEU A 65 -2.69 -7.59 7.56
C LEU A 65 -1.92 -7.40 8.85
N SER A 66 -0.68 -6.92 8.73
CA SER A 66 0.14 -6.62 9.90
C SER A 66 -0.25 -5.30 10.56
N GLU A 67 0.18 -5.12 11.82
CA GLU A 67 -0.01 -3.87 12.55
C GLU A 67 0.62 -2.67 11.82
N ALA A 68 1.85 -2.84 11.31
CA ALA A 68 2.55 -1.79 10.58
C ALA A 68 1.82 -1.41 9.27
N MET A 69 1.38 -2.39 8.50
CA MET A 69 0.65 -2.15 7.25
C MET A 69 -0.76 -1.62 7.51
N SER A 70 -1.39 -1.99 8.63
CA SER A 70 -2.65 -1.42 9.09
C SER A 70 -2.51 0.07 9.41
N ASP A 71 -1.45 0.48 10.10
CA ASP A 71 -1.19 1.88 10.43
C ASP A 71 -0.96 2.71 9.15
N GLU A 72 -0.15 2.20 8.21
CA GLU A 72 0.08 2.83 6.90
C GLU A 72 -1.24 2.97 6.11
N LEU A 73 -2.06 1.90 6.04
CA LEU A 73 -3.36 1.93 5.38
C LEU A 73 -4.29 2.99 5.98
N TYR A 74 -4.31 3.13 7.31
CA TYR A 74 -5.11 4.13 7.98
C TYR A 74 -4.64 5.55 7.65
N LEU A 75 -3.33 5.81 7.70
CA LEU A 75 -2.73 7.12 7.41
C LEU A 75 -2.97 7.54 5.95
N TYR A 76 -2.74 6.64 4.99
CA TYR A 76 -2.97 6.96 3.58
C TYR A 76 -4.46 7.15 3.25
N TYR A 77 -5.35 6.39 3.90
CA TYR A 77 -6.78 6.62 3.74
C TYR A 77 -7.21 7.96 4.34
N GLU A 78 -6.64 8.36 5.48
CA GLU A 78 -6.84 9.70 6.04
C GLU A 78 -6.35 10.79 5.06
N ASP A 79 -5.17 10.60 4.45
CA ASP A 79 -4.63 11.50 3.43
C ASP A 79 -5.55 11.64 2.22
N LEU A 80 -6.13 10.51 1.76
CA LEU A 80 -7.12 10.50 0.69
C LEU A 80 -8.34 11.36 1.06
N LEU A 81 -8.93 11.14 2.24
CA LEU A 81 -10.12 11.89 2.67
C LEU A 81 -9.85 13.38 2.87
N LYS A 82 -8.63 13.75 3.28
CA LYS A 82 -8.21 15.14 3.46
C LYS A 82 -7.72 15.80 2.16
N GLY A 83 -7.73 15.09 1.03
CA GLY A 83 -7.23 15.60 -0.26
C GLY A 83 -5.72 15.83 -0.28
N ARG A 84 -4.96 15.18 0.61
CA ARG A 84 -3.48 15.32 0.66
C ARG A 84 -2.78 14.51 -0.43
N LEU A 85 -3.49 13.57 -1.04
CA LEU A 85 -3.02 12.83 -2.22
C LEU A 85 -3.27 13.60 -3.54
N ASP A 86 -4.03 14.69 -3.51
CA ASP A 86 -4.37 15.46 -4.71
C ASP A 86 -3.12 16.11 -5.33
N GLY A 87 -2.84 15.76 -6.58
CA GLY A 87 -1.72 16.33 -7.35
C GLY A 87 -0.33 15.78 -7.01
N ILE A 88 -0.24 14.76 -6.15
CA ILE A 88 1.02 13.99 -5.95
C ILE A 88 1.00 12.63 -6.64
N LEU A 89 -0.19 12.06 -6.86
CA LEU A 89 -0.33 10.81 -7.61
C LEU A 89 -0.18 11.07 -9.10
N ASP A 90 0.38 10.09 -9.82
CA ASP A 90 0.37 10.08 -11.28
C ASP A 90 -1.07 10.09 -11.80
N GLU A 91 -1.37 10.95 -12.78
CA GLU A 91 -2.74 11.13 -13.28
C GLU A 91 -3.30 9.86 -13.96
N GLU A 92 -2.45 9.03 -14.57
CA GLU A 92 -2.86 7.79 -15.23
C GLU A 92 -3.16 6.69 -14.21
N GLU A 93 -2.41 6.64 -13.10
CA GLU A 93 -2.55 5.62 -12.06
C GLU A 93 -3.43 6.03 -10.87
N ALA A 94 -3.68 7.32 -10.65
CA ALA A 94 -4.49 7.80 -9.53
C ALA A 94 -5.85 7.07 -9.40
N PRO A 95 -6.60 6.79 -10.49
CA PRO A 95 -7.86 6.06 -10.37
C PRO A 95 -7.71 4.65 -9.79
N ILE A 96 -6.64 3.93 -10.13
CA ILE A 96 -6.42 2.56 -9.61
C ILE A 96 -5.86 2.59 -8.20
N ILE A 97 -4.96 3.52 -7.88
CA ILE A 97 -4.41 3.71 -6.53
C ILE A 97 -5.54 4.03 -5.55
N ILE A 98 -6.39 5.01 -5.88
CA ILE A 98 -7.51 5.43 -5.02
C ILE A 98 -8.49 4.28 -4.81
N LYS A 99 -8.79 3.53 -5.86
CA LYS A 99 -9.69 2.37 -5.79
C LYS A 99 -9.11 1.31 -4.85
N ASP A 100 -7.87 0.90 -5.06
CA ASP A 100 -7.26 -0.20 -4.30
C ASP A 100 -7.01 0.20 -2.84
N LEU A 101 -6.67 1.46 -2.57
CA LEU A 101 -6.59 2.02 -1.22
C LEU A 101 -7.95 1.97 -0.51
N THR A 102 -9.01 2.42 -1.20
CA THR A 102 -10.37 2.44 -0.64
C THR A 102 -10.91 1.03 -0.38
N GLU A 103 -10.75 0.11 -1.35
CA GLU A 103 -11.20 -1.27 -1.21
C GLU A 103 -10.46 -1.99 -0.08
N SER A 104 -9.15 -1.76 0.04
CA SER A 104 -8.33 -2.34 1.12
C SER A 104 -8.77 -1.81 2.48
N TYR A 105 -9.01 -0.50 2.61
CA TYR A 105 -9.48 0.11 3.85
C TYR A 105 -10.85 -0.46 4.28
N ILE A 106 -11.82 -0.48 3.37
CA ILE A 106 -13.16 -1.00 3.66
C ILE A 106 -13.10 -2.47 4.06
N LYS A 107 -12.26 -3.27 3.40
CA LYS A 107 -12.12 -4.69 3.72
C LYS A 107 -11.44 -4.92 5.06
N ALA A 108 -10.43 -4.13 5.42
CA ALA A 108 -9.72 -4.23 6.69
C ALA A 108 -10.58 -3.75 7.88
N PHE A 109 -11.29 -2.64 7.74
CA PHE A 109 -11.96 -1.95 8.86
C PHE A 109 -13.49 -2.02 8.83
N GLY A 110 -14.08 -2.53 7.75
CA GLY A 110 -15.54 -2.70 7.61
C GLY A 110 -16.32 -1.41 7.40
N LYS A 111 -15.67 -0.28 7.10
CA LYS A 111 -16.28 1.05 6.93
C LYS A 111 -15.50 1.90 5.90
N ASP A 112 -16.16 2.91 5.36
CA ASP A 112 -15.62 3.89 4.39
C ASP A 112 -15.44 5.29 5.02
N THR A 113 -15.29 5.34 6.33
CA THR A 113 -15.06 6.54 7.13
C THR A 113 -13.98 6.26 8.14
N LEU A 114 -13.23 7.30 8.54
CA LEU A 114 -12.37 7.18 9.72
C LEU A 114 -13.27 7.04 10.96
N ASP A 115 -12.81 6.31 11.97
CA ASP A 115 -13.43 6.45 13.27
C ASP A 115 -13.29 7.92 13.68
N GLU A 116 -14.37 8.53 14.17
CA GLU A 116 -14.23 9.76 14.93
C GLU A 116 -13.32 9.40 16.11
N GLU A 117 -12.03 9.73 16.04
CA GLU A 117 -11.13 9.52 17.16
C GLU A 117 -11.81 10.16 18.38
N ASP A 118 -12.04 9.33 19.41
CA ASP A 118 -12.38 9.77 20.75
C ASP A 118 -11.38 10.87 21.16
N GLN A 119 -11.83 12.13 21.05
CA GLN A 119 -11.07 13.34 21.38
C GLN A 119 -10.53 13.34 22.82
#